data_AF-M5BYW8-F1
#
_entry.id   AF-M5BYW8-F1
#
_cell.length_a   1.000
_cell.length_b   1.000
_cell.length_c   1.000
_cell.angle_alpha   90.00
_cell.angle_beta   90.00
_cell.angle_gamma   90.00
#
_symmetry.space_group_name_H-M   'P 1'
#
loop_
_entity.id
_entity.type
_entity.pdbx_description
1 polymer ?
#
loop_
_entity_poly.entity_id
_entity_poly.type
_entity_poly.pdbx_seq_one_letter_code
_entity_poly.pdbx_strand_id
1 'polypeptide(L)'
;MKFTSALTLAFGLGAAYATPVVEKRASTSDKATIGYATLSGGTTGGGSASPVTVTTLAALKTAVTGNTAKVVIISGTITGNEVVKT
;
A
#
# COMPACT_ATOMS: atom_id res chain seq x y z
N MET A 1 -6.88 -23.13 -65.81
CA MET A 1 -7.35 -22.73 -64.47
C MET A 1 -6.22 -21.89 -63.88
N LYS A 2 -6.21 -20.56 -64.05
CA LYS A 2 -6.79 -19.54 -63.15
C LYS A 2 -6.71 -19.98 -61.69
N PHE A 3 -5.88 -19.34 -60.89
CA PHE A 3 -6.25 -18.72 -59.60
C PHE A 3 -5.11 -17.79 -59.13
N THR A 4 -5.22 -16.52 -59.53
CA THR A 4 -4.65 -15.37 -58.83
C THR A 4 -5.37 -15.21 -57.49
N SER A 5 -4.63 -14.96 -56.40
CA SER A 5 -5.14 -14.19 -55.27
C SER A 5 -3.99 -13.68 -54.41
N ALA A 6 -3.74 -12.37 -54.55
CA ALA A 6 -3.06 -11.57 -53.55
C ALA A 6 -4.01 -11.38 -52.36
N LEU A 7 -3.53 -11.64 -51.15
CA LEU A 7 -4.14 -11.07 -49.96
C LEU A 7 -3.03 -10.59 -49.01
N THR A 8 -2.88 -9.28 -49.03
CA THR A 8 -2.11 -8.45 -48.11
C THR A 8 -2.49 -8.75 -46.66
N LEU A 9 -1.52 -9.15 -45.83
CA LEU A 9 -1.71 -9.19 -44.38
C LEU A 9 -1.07 -7.93 -43.77
N ALA A 10 -1.95 -7.07 -43.26
CA ALA A 10 -1.65 -5.74 -42.77
C ALA A 10 -0.67 -5.75 -41.59
N PHE A 11 0.18 -4.73 -41.61
CA PHE A 11 1.13 -4.36 -40.57
C PHE A 11 0.37 -3.97 -39.29
N GLY A 12 0.21 -4.92 -38.37
CA GLY A 12 -0.31 -4.65 -37.04
C GLY A 12 0.79 -4.11 -36.12
N LEU A 13 1.05 -2.80 -36.14
CA LEU A 13 1.72 -2.14 -35.01
C LEU A 13 0.73 -2.10 -33.84
N GLY A 14 0.72 -3.17 -33.04
CA GLY A 14 0.19 -3.09 -31.68
C GLY A 14 1.11 -2.19 -30.87
N ALA A 15 0.72 -0.94 -30.64
CA ALA A 15 1.36 -0.13 -29.62
C ALA A 15 1.10 -0.81 -28.27
N ALA A 16 2.13 -1.46 -27.72
CA ALA A 16 2.13 -1.91 -26.34
C ALA A 16 2.21 -0.67 -25.45
N TYR A 17 1.06 -0.10 -25.11
CA TYR A 17 0.99 0.91 -24.06
C TYR A 17 1.26 0.19 -22.75
N ALA A 18 2.39 0.49 -22.10
CA ALA A 18 2.62 0.09 -20.72
C ALA A 18 1.60 0.84 -19.86
N THR A 19 0.46 0.21 -19.58
CA THR A 19 -0.41 0.70 -18.51
C THR A 19 0.39 0.56 -17.22
N PRO A 20 0.67 1.65 -16.48
CA PRO A 20 1.27 1.50 -15.17
C PRO A 20 0.35 0.59 -14.36
N VAL A 21 0.86 -0.57 -13.95
CA VAL A 21 0.13 -1.44 -13.03
C VAL A 21 0.07 -0.67 -11.72
N VAL A 22 -1.08 -0.05 -11.47
CA VAL A 22 -1.37 0.57 -10.18
C VAL A 22 -1.63 -0.57 -9.21
N GLU A 23 -0.57 -1.05 -8.58
CA GLU A 23 -0.69 -2.01 -7.50
C GLU A 23 -1.48 -1.39 -6.34
N LYS A 24 -2.41 -2.18 -5.79
CA LYS A 24 -3.22 -1.74 -4.65
C LYS A 24 -2.29 -1.37 -3.51
N ARG A 25 -2.35 -0.12 -3.05
CA ARG A 25 -1.68 0.30 -1.81
C ARG A 25 -2.24 -0.46 -0.63
N ALA A 26 -1.37 -0.83 0.29
CA ALA A 26 -1.80 -1.44 1.55
C ALA A 26 -2.80 -0.53 2.27
N SER A 27 -3.90 -1.12 2.71
CA SER A 27 -4.92 -0.50 3.55
C SER A 27 -4.54 -0.67 5.02
N THR A 28 -5.09 0.17 5.90
CA THR A 28 -4.78 0.12 7.35
C THR A 28 -5.23 -1.18 8.04
N SER A 29 -6.12 -1.94 7.39
CA SER A 29 -6.62 -3.24 7.85
C SER A 29 -5.91 -4.44 7.21
N ASP A 30 -4.95 -4.21 6.32
CA ASP A 30 -4.21 -5.31 5.70
C ASP A 30 -3.29 -5.98 6.74
N LYS A 31 -3.20 -7.32 6.68
CA LYS A 31 -2.34 -8.13 7.55
C LYS A 31 -1.29 -8.87 6.73
N ALA A 32 -0.20 -9.27 7.38
CA ALA A 32 0.80 -10.13 6.75
C ALA A 32 0.16 -11.45 6.30
N THR A 33 0.42 -11.85 5.04
CA THR A 33 -0.08 -13.09 4.45
C THR A 33 1.04 -14.09 4.15
N ILE A 34 2.30 -13.67 4.20
CA ILE A 34 3.48 -14.49 3.87
C ILE A 34 4.61 -14.19 4.87
N GLY A 35 5.45 -15.20 5.16
CA GLY A 35 6.68 -15.07 5.95
C GLY A 35 6.49 -15.24 7.46
N TYR A 36 7.57 -15.06 8.23
CA TYR A 36 7.57 -15.29 9.68
C TYR A 36 6.55 -14.44 10.46
N ALA A 37 6.16 -13.27 9.93
CA ALA A 37 5.17 -12.39 10.53
C ALA A 37 3.75 -13.00 10.55
N THR A 38 3.51 -14.15 9.91
CA THR A 38 2.22 -14.86 9.94
C THR A 38 2.15 -15.97 10.99
N LEU A 39 3.29 -16.34 11.61
CA LEU A 39 3.36 -17.46 12.54
C LEU A 39 2.84 -17.07 13.94
N SER A 40 2.45 -18.06 14.74
CA SER A 40 2.06 -17.90 16.15
C SER A 40 0.99 -16.83 16.41
N GLY A 41 -0.04 -16.77 15.57
CA GLY A 41 -1.11 -15.76 15.66
C GLY A 41 -0.90 -14.54 14.77
N GLY A 42 0.28 -14.40 14.18
CA GLY A 42 0.58 -13.41 13.14
C GLY A 42 0.58 -11.95 13.61
N THR A 43 0.89 -11.05 12.68
CA THR A 43 0.97 -9.60 12.94
C THR A 43 -0.25 -8.89 12.36
N THR A 44 -1.01 -8.22 13.23
CA THR A 44 -2.20 -7.41 12.88
C THR A 44 -2.00 -5.90 13.06
N GLY A 45 -0.93 -5.48 13.74
CA GLY A 45 -0.67 -4.06 14.03
C GLY A 45 -1.83 -3.41 14.78
N GLY A 46 -2.39 -2.33 14.21
CA GLY A 46 -3.57 -1.64 14.73
C GLY A 46 -4.90 -2.39 14.53
N GLY A 47 -4.89 -3.51 13.80
CA GLY A 47 -6.07 -4.32 13.52
C GLY A 47 -7.21 -3.51 12.92
N SER A 48 -8.35 -3.49 13.60
CA SER A 48 -9.55 -2.75 13.19
C SER A 48 -9.73 -1.41 13.92
N ALA A 49 -8.68 -0.88 14.56
CA ALA A 49 -8.77 0.41 15.25
C ALA A 49 -9.06 1.54 14.26
N SER A 50 -9.90 2.50 14.69
CA SER A 50 -10.21 3.67 13.88
C SER A 50 -8.94 4.51 13.65
N PRO A 51 -8.62 4.88 12.40
CA PRO A 51 -7.44 5.68 12.11
C PRO A 51 -7.51 7.08 12.72
N VAL A 52 -6.37 7.57 13.22
CA VAL A 52 -6.16 8.97 13.59
C VAL A 52 -5.05 9.53 12.70
N THR A 53 -5.30 10.67 12.06
CA THR A 53 -4.28 11.36 11.25
C THR A 53 -3.56 12.40 12.08
N VAL A 54 -2.22 12.41 12.02
CA VAL A 54 -1.38 13.35 12.76
C VAL A 54 -0.38 14.04 11.82
N THR A 55 -0.09 15.31 12.13
CA THR A 55 0.83 16.17 11.36
C THR A 55 1.93 16.77 12.23
N THR A 56 1.88 16.58 13.56
CA THR A 56 2.81 17.18 14.52
C THR A 56 3.37 16.14 15.50
N LEU A 57 4.54 16.43 16.06
CA LEU A 57 5.19 15.58 17.06
C LEU A 57 4.31 15.38 18.30
N ALA A 58 3.68 16.46 18.78
CA ALA A 58 2.79 16.41 19.94
C ALA A 58 1.57 15.50 19.69
N ALA A 59 0.95 15.62 18.52
CA ALA A 59 -0.18 14.76 18.14
C ALA A 59 0.24 13.29 18.04
N LEU A 60 1.42 13.02 17.48
CA LEU A 60 1.98 11.66 17.42
C LEU A 60 2.17 11.07 18.82
N LYS A 61 2.80 11.80 19.74
CA LYS A 61 3.04 11.34 21.13
C LYS A 61 1.73 10.96 21.83
N THR A 62 0.72 11.82 21.73
CA THR A 62 -0.62 11.54 22.28
C THR A 62 -1.25 10.32 21.62
N ALA A 63 -1.17 10.22 20.29
CA ALA A 63 -1.82 9.15 19.54
C ALA A 63 -1.23 7.76 19.79
N VAL A 64 0.03 7.63 20.21
CA VAL A 64 0.69 6.32 20.40
C VAL A 64 0.71 5.84 21.86
N THR A 65 0.22 6.65 22.80
CA THR A 65 0.29 6.32 24.23
C THR A 65 -0.57 5.11 24.60
N GLY A 66 -0.05 4.22 25.45
CA GLY A 66 -0.68 3.01 25.96
C GLY A 66 -0.63 1.81 24.99
N ASN A 67 -1.16 0.68 25.44
CA ASN A 67 -0.95 -0.62 24.77
C ASN A 67 -2.16 -1.13 23.99
N THR A 68 -3.23 -0.33 23.90
CA THR A 68 -4.39 -0.66 23.06
C THR A 68 -4.01 -0.60 21.58
N ALA A 69 -4.72 -1.37 20.73
CA ALA A 69 -4.52 -1.34 19.28
C ALA A 69 -4.88 0.04 18.72
N LYS A 70 -4.01 0.58 17.85
CA LYS A 70 -4.16 1.92 17.26
C LYS A 70 -3.68 1.94 15.81
N VAL A 71 -4.34 2.76 15.01
CA VAL A 71 -3.90 3.09 13.65
C VAL A 71 -3.59 4.59 13.61
N VAL A 72 -2.33 4.94 13.41
CA VAL A 72 -1.87 6.34 13.34
C VAL A 72 -1.33 6.61 11.94
N ILE A 73 -2.02 7.48 11.20
CA ILE A 73 -1.63 7.90 9.85
C ILE A 73 -0.82 9.19 9.95
N ILE A 74 0.41 9.15 9.44
CA ILE A 74 1.25 10.35 9.35
C ILE A 74 0.93 11.08 8.06
N SER A 75 0.53 12.34 8.16
CA SER A 75 0.33 13.22 7.00
C SER A 75 1.41 14.29 6.97
N GLY A 76 2.29 14.21 5.97
CA GLY A 76 3.43 15.10 5.82
C GLY A 76 4.63 14.72 6.69
N THR A 77 5.53 15.69 6.90
CA THR A 77 6.76 15.50 7.67
C THR A 77 6.54 15.96 9.12
N ILE A 78 6.78 15.06 10.07
CA ILE A 78 6.90 15.42 11.49
C ILE A 78 8.38 15.67 11.80
N THR A 79 8.69 16.85 12.33
CA THR A 79 10.05 17.23 12.74
C THR A 79 10.20 17.20 14.25
N GLY A 80 11.39 16.86 14.75
CA GLY A 80 11.73 16.82 16.16
C GLY A 80 12.89 15.87 16.43
N ASN A 81 13.44 15.88 17.64
CA ASN A 81 14.53 15.00 18.08
C ASN A 81 14.19 14.25 19.38
N GLU A 82 12.92 14.28 19.78
CA GLU A 82 12.44 13.62 20.99
C GLU A 82 12.24 12.12 20.78
N VAL A 83 12.50 11.34 21.83
CA VAL A 83 12.08 9.93 21.88
C VAL A 83 10.58 9.87 22.09
N VAL A 84 9.86 9.32 21.12
CA VAL A 84 8.43 9.03 21.24
C VAL A 84 8.25 7.82 22.15
N LYS A 85 7.54 8.00 23.26
CA LYS A 85 7.19 6.92 24.19
C LYS A 85 5.76 6.47 23.94
N THR A 86 5.56 5.16 23.95
CA THR A 86 4.26 4.49 23.86
C THR A 86 3.78 4.12 25.24
#